data_AF-A0A6C0CQD5-F1
#
_entry.id   AF-A0A6C0CQD5-F1
#
_cell.length_a   1.000
_cell.length_b   1.000
_cell.length_c   1.000
_cell.angle_alpha   90.00
_cell.angle_beta   90.00
_cell.angle_gamma   90.00
#
_symmetry.space_group_name_H-M   'P 1'
#
loop_
_entity.id
_entity.type
_entity.pdbx_description
1 polymer ?
#
loop_
_entity_poly.entity_id
_entity_poly.type
_entity_poly.pdbx_seq_one_letter_code
_entity_poly.pdbx_strand_id
1 'polypeptide(L)'
;METYYFDEKNNTTSESKATFKLTFYNKKNVSKSLFKRQGRRVRQANTGPSGVDKFKACFGILNKSFFSVSDIEETDMIMILEIKKNRGWGFCGFVMVDFKSSLGEDSDSEEEDSDSEEEDSDSEEDTSSEEESSEEESSSSESSSGSKSNSSTASSMPSLESEKKNKVLYVNAICANTAVTRGEYEGKKLRVGNLLMTQAEWYARYNGFDKMQLSALGYVINYYRKFGFRHINSCDKEETAKMKSLAKKYENVRYSSDEDLINAFTIEAAKRYVRLGTKKEKLDYLMSNLNDYFTGQAIVFRVEGNKIVAYDEKENGNDTINEKITKMIDKDQPYIFEFLEHLRQEGHAIACLDEEDRRGKKIRPKRDKDGDLAFDCDDEGYNMVKCLTKAANPPPPISTDPHNSVSKKMDGGKSRNRRTRKTSKKVNMWIAKKAPYGKERTKMLKKCGKKCFLGSKKSFPICNKGTCKINSTGISAAYMRAKQWGNTRNRLIRKQLPHSRKTYKRIAQKAKKILKSRKRGKRKTKKH
;
A
#
# COMPACT_ATOMS: atom_id res chain seq x y z
N MET A 1 25.85 -8.47 3.63
CA MET A 1 25.00 -7.63 4.50
C MET A 1 25.83 -6.46 4.97
N GLU A 2 25.32 -5.23 4.87
CA GLU A 2 26.03 -4.03 5.32
C GLU A 2 25.17 -3.26 6.32
N THR A 3 25.77 -2.64 7.34
CA THR A 3 25.05 -1.86 8.35
C THR A 3 25.74 -0.52 8.57
N TYR A 4 24.94 0.53 8.54
CA TYR A 4 25.37 1.91 8.72
C TYR A 4 24.65 2.50 9.93
N TYR A 5 25.37 3.32 10.68
CA TYR A 5 24.93 3.93 11.91
C TYR A 5 25.06 5.44 11.79
N PHE A 6 24.01 6.18 12.11
CA PHE A 6 24.01 7.63 12.00
C PHE A 6 23.16 8.33 13.06
N ASP A 7 23.51 9.59 13.33
CA ASP A 7 22.82 10.46 14.27
C ASP A 7 21.59 11.15 13.64
N GLU A 8 20.93 12.02 14.40
CA GLU A 8 19.78 12.81 13.90
C GLU A 8 20.12 13.81 12.81
N LYS A 9 21.37 14.25 12.77
CA LYS A 9 21.88 15.15 11.74
C LYS A 9 22.38 14.37 10.52
N ASN A 10 22.14 13.05 10.50
CA ASN A 10 22.49 12.12 9.44
C ASN A 10 24.00 11.85 9.33
N ASN A 11 24.81 12.30 10.29
CA ASN A 11 26.24 12.04 10.30
C ASN A 11 26.51 10.57 10.62
N THR A 12 27.47 9.96 9.94
CA THR A 12 27.94 8.62 10.30
C THR A 12 28.58 8.62 11.68
N THR A 13 28.18 7.69 12.54
CA THR A 13 28.67 7.59 13.92
C THR A 13 28.90 6.13 14.33
N SER A 14 29.55 5.92 15.47
CA SER A 14 29.59 4.60 16.12
C SER A 14 28.20 4.15 16.58
N GLU A 15 27.98 2.83 16.72
CA GLU A 15 26.71 2.26 17.20
C GLU A 15 26.27 2.80 18.58
N SER A 16 27.23 3.09 19.46
CA SER A 16 26.97 3.65 20.79
C SER A 16 26.35 5.04 20.73
N LYS A 17 26.68 5.85 19.72
CA LYS A 17 26.21 7.23 19.54
C LYS A 17 25.06 7.38 18.53
N ALA A 18 24.82 6.35 17.73
CA ALA A 18 23.85 6.41 16.65
C ALA A 18 22.40 6.44 17.14
N THR A 19 21.60 7.26 16.48
CA THR A 19 20.14 7.32 16.66
C THR A 19 19.45 6.33 15.72
N PHE A 20 20.03 6.13 14.54
CA PHE A 20 19.50 5.28 13.49
C PHE A 20 20.50 4.20 13.10
N LYS A 21 19.95 3.06 12.71
CA LYS A 21 20.67 1.94 12.11
C LYS A 21 19.98 1.57 10.81
N LEU A 22 20.72 1.62 9.72
CA LEU A 22 20.26 1.22 8.39
C LEU A 22 21.01 -0.04 7.97
N THR A 23 20.28 -1.11 7.68
CA THR A 23 20.87 -2.38 7.25
C THR A 23 20.43 -2.72 5.84
N PHE A 24 21.40 -3.03 4.99
CA PHE A 24 21.23 -3.44 3.61
C PHE A 24 21.31 -4.97 3.51
N TYR A 25 20.24 -5.57 3.02
CA TYR A 25 20.15 -6.99 2.70
C TYR A 25 20.10 -7.13 1.19
N ASN A 26 21.27 -7.23 0.55
CA ASN A 26 21.38 -7.54 -0.88
C ASN A 26 21.23 -9.06 -1.06
N LYS A 27 20.26 -9.49 -1.87
CA LYS A 27 19.89 -10.88 -2.15
C LYS A 27 21.09 -11.73 -2.58
N LYS A 28 22.03 -11.17 -3.35
CA LYS A 28 23.26 -11.86 -3.80
C LYS A 28 24.29 -12.06 -2.67
N ASN A 29 24.26 -11.19 -1.65
CA ASN A 29 25.28 -11.14 -0.58
C ASN A 29 24.78 -11.66 0.79
N VAL A 30 23.58 -12.27 0.85
CA VAL A 30 23.03 -12.85 2.07
C VAL A 30 22.41 -14.21 1.80
N SER A 31 22.36 -15.08 2.81
CA SER A 31 21.70 -16.38 2.63
C SER A 31 20.21 -16.21 2.32
N LYS A 32 19.68 -17.09 1.45
CA LYS A 32 18.26 -17.13 1.06
C LYS A 32 17.33 -17.18 2.29
N SER A 33 17.73 -17.91 3.34
CA SER A 33 16.97 -18.00 4.59
C SER A 33 16.94 -16.68 5.37
N LEU A 34 18.07 -15.95 5.44
CA LEU A 34 18.15 -14.63 6.07
C LEU A 34 17.30 -13.61 5.31
N PHE A 35 17.40 -13.59 3.97
CA PHE A 35 16.63 -12.69 3.12
C PHE A 35 15.12 -12.92 3.29
N LYS A 36 14.66 -14.18 3.17
CA LYS A 36 13.26 -14.56 3.43
C LYS A 36 12.80 -14.17 4.83
N ARG A 37 13.66 -14.31 5.85
CA ARG A 37 13.35 -13.89 7.22
C ARG A 37 13.12 -12.38 7.33
N GLN A 38 13.94 -11.57 6.66
CA GLN A 38 13.73 -10.12 6.63
C GLN A 38 12.50 -9.73 5.81
N GLY A 39 12.24 -10.39 4.69
CA GLY A 39 11.00 -10.22 3.93
C GLY A 39 9.75 -10.48 4.77
N ARG A 40 9.74 -11.57 5.56
CA ARG A 40 8.67 -11.85 6.53
C ARG A 40 8.54 -10.76 7.59
N ARG A 41 9.66 -10.23 8.08
CA ARG A 41 9.69 -9.13 9.06
C ARG A 41 9.07 -7.85 8.49
N VAL A 42 9.42 -7.50 7.26
CA VAL A 42 8.85 -6.38 6.50
C VAL A 42 7.34 -6.57 6.32
N ARG A 43 6.91 -7.76 5.89
CA ARG A 43 5.50 -8.10 5.73
C ARG A 43 4.72 -7.99 7.04
N GLN A 44 5.25 -8.54 8.13
CA GLN A 44 4.63 -8.46 9.47
C GLN A 44 4.49 -7.01 9.95
N ALA A 45 5.47 -6.15 9.66
CA ALA A 45 5.38 -4.73 9.99
C ALA A 45 4.25 -4.02 9.20
N ASN A 46 4.01 -4.44 7.95
CA ASN A 46 2.97 -3.87 7.10
C ASN A 46 1.55 -4.37 7.47
N THR A 47 1.37 -5.68 7.63
CA THR A 47 0.05 -6.26 7.92
C THR A 47 -0.40 -6.06 9.37
N GLY A 48 0.55 -5.82 10.28
CA GLY A 48 0.30 -5.88 11.72
C GLY A 48 -0.03 -7.32 12.18
N PRO A 49 -0.24 -7.53 13.48
CA PRO A 49 -0.72 -8.81 14.01
C PRO A 49 -2.12 -9.10 13.47
N SER A 50 -2.35 -10.34 13.03
CA SER A 50 -3.64 -10.79 12.50
C SER A 50 -4.80 -10.43 13.45
N GLY A 51 -5.75 -9.63 12.97
CA GLY A 51 -6.95 -9.24 13.72
C GLY A 51 -6.85 -7.93 14.52
N VAL A 52 -5.83 -7.10 14.29
CA VAL A 52 -5.77 -5.74 14.87
C VAL A 52 -5.43 -4.69 13.82
N ASP A 53 -6.45 -4.17 13.15
CA ASP A 53 -6.34 -3.14 12.08
C ASP A 53 -5.62 -1.84 12.53
N LYS A 54 -5.48 -1.63 13.84
CA LYS A 54 -4.81 -0.45 14.42
C LYS A 54 -3.29 -0.55 14.47
N PHE A 55 -2.69 -1.67 14.06
CA PHE A 55 -1.25 -1.91 14.16
C PHE A 55 -0.50 -1.92 12.83
N LYS A 56 -1.12 -1.45 11.73
CA LYS A 56 -0.36 -1.19 10.50
C LYS A 56 0.73 -0.17 10.83
N ALA A 57 1.99 -0.60 10.86
CA ALA A 57 3.10 0.30 11.13
C ALA A 57 3.27 1.24 9.93
N CYS A 58 3.23 0.65 8.73
CA CYS A 58 3.19 1.33 7.45
C CYS A 58 1.81 1.99 7.24
N PHE A 59 1.72 3.27 7.56
CA PHE A 59 0.61 4.12 7.10
C PHE A 59 1.21 5.08 6.07
N GLY A 60 1.07 4.76 4.79
CA GLY A 60 1.40 5.67 3.71
C GLY A 60 2.25 5.05 2.60
N ILE A 61 1.93 5.52 1.39
CA ILE A 61 2.75 5.54 0.18
C ILE A 61 3.44 4.21 -0.13
N LEU A 62 2.65 3.15 -0.29
CA LEU A 62 3.13 2.01 -1.06
C LEU A 62 2.85 2.33 -2.52
N ASN A 63 3.86 2.19 -3.38
CA ASN A 63 3.74 2.38 -4.81
C ASN A 63 2.87 1.30 -5.48
N LYS A 64 2.66 0.15 -4.80
CA LYS A 64 1.76 -0.92 -5.22
C LYS A 64 0.81 -1.34 -4.09
N SER A 65 -0.43 -1.67 -4.44
CA SER A 65 -1.42 -2.25 -3.54
C SER A 65 -1.02 -3.69 -3.18
N PHE A 66 -0.54 -3.88 -1.95
CA PHE A 66 -0.16 -5.17 -1.34
C PHE A 66 1.03 -5.91 -1.97
N PHE A 67 2.10 -6.05 -1.18
CA PHE A 67 3.21 -6.96 -1.52
C PHE A 67 2.76 -8.41 -1.41
N SER A 68 2.82 -9.11 -2.53
CA SER A 68 2.81 -10.56 -2.55
C SER A 68 4.10 -11.09 -1.87
N VAL A 69 4.17 -12.40 -1.62
CA VAL A 69 5.43 -12.99 -1.14
C VAL A 69 6.45 -13.04 -2.27
N SER A 70 5.99 -13.23 -3.51
CA SER A 70 6.81 -13.22 -4.73
C SER A 70 7.52 -11.89 -4.89
N ASP A 71 6.82 -10.75 -4.80
CA ASP A 71 7.43 -9.42 -5.02
C ASP A 71 8.63 -9.18 -4.08
N ILE A 72 8.53 -9.65 -2.83
CA ILE A 72 9.60 -9.53 -1.84
C ILE A 72 10.76 -10.48 -2.14
N GLU A 73 10.46 -11.68 -2.64
CA GLU A 73 11.47 -12.68 -2.98
C GLU A 73 12.19 -12.37 -4.29
N GLU A 74 11.53 -11.67 -5.22
CA GLU A 74 12.07 -11.19 -6.49
C GLU A 74 13.01 -10.00 -6.28
N THR A 75 12.68 -9.12 -5.34
CA THR A 75 13.45 -7.90 -5.07
C THR A 75 14.94 -8.16 -4.85
N ASP A 76 15.80 -7.34 -5.44
CA ASP A 76 17.27 -7.49 -5.31
C ASP A 76 17.79 -7.08 -3.94
N MET A 77 17.22 -6.03 -3.34
CA MET A 77 17.71 -5.52 -2.07
C MET A 77 16.61 -4.94 -1.18
N ILE A 78 16.73 -5.23 0.13
CA ILE A 78 15.89 -4.65 1.18
C ILE A 78 16.76 -3.77 2.08
N MET A 79 16.40 -2.50 2.20
CA MET A 79 16.96 -1.56 3.17
C MET A 79 16.03 -1.48 4.38
N ILE A 80 16.51 -1.79 5.58
CA ILE A 80 15.72 -1.70 6.82
C ILE A 80 16.29 -0.60 7.72
N LEU A 81 15.43 0.36 8.06
CA LEU A 81 15.76 1.43 8.99
C LEU A 81 15.18 1.13 10.37
N GLU A 82 16.03 1.25 11.38
CA GLU A 82 15.69 1.09 12.78
C GLU A 82 16.12 2.33 13.58
N ILE A 83 15.37 2.68 14.63
CA ILE A 83 15.71 3.73 15.59
C ILE A 83 16.12 3.11 16.92
N LYS A 84 17.10 3.72 17.58
CA LYS A 84 17.54 3.33 18.91
C LYS A 84 16.45 3.65 19.94
N LYS A 85 16.12 2.66 20.76
CA LYS A 85 15.20 2.75 21.90
C LYS A 85 15.91 2.24 23.15
N ASN A 86 15.35 2.51 24.33
CA ASN A 86 15.92 2.07 25.62
C ASN A 86 16.15 0.55 25.71
N ARG A 87 15.46 -0.26 24.90
CA ARG A 87 15.58 -1.72 24.87
C ARG A 87 16.22 -2.26 23.58
N GLY A 88 16.97 -1.42 22.85
CA GLY A 88 17.61 -1.77 21.59
C GLY A 88 16.96 -1.14 20.36
N TRP A 89 17.21 -1.73 19.20
CA TRP A 89 16.77 -1.20 17.91
C TRP A 89 15.31 -1.53 17.62
N GLY A 90 14.53 -0.52 17.26
CA GLY A 90 13.13 -0.65 16.89
C GLY A 90 12.90 -0.31 15.42
N PHE A 91 12.12 -1.13 14.73
CA PHE A 91 11.78 -0.92 13.32
C PHE A 91 11.10 0.44 13.05
N CYS A 92 11.63 1.18 12.09
CA CYS A 92 11.12 2.48 11.62
C CYS A 92 10.53 2.42 10.23
N GLY A 93 11.09 1.63 9.33
CA GLY A 93 10.65 1.60 7.94
C GLY A 93 11.59 0.80 7.08
N PHE A 94 11.26 0.71 5.80
CA PHE A 94 12.05 -0.03 4.82
C PHE A 94 11.93 0.56 3.42
N VAL A 95 12.89 0.23 2.57
CA VAL A 95 12.84 0.44 1.11
C VAL A 95 13.20 -0.87 0.43
N MET A 96 12.48 -1.21 -0.63
CA MET A 96 12.79 -2.33 -1.52
C MET A 96 13.22 -1.75 -2.86
N VAL A 97 14.34 -2.23 -3.38
CA VAL A 97 14.91 -1.74 -4.64
C VAL A 97 15.40 -2.89 -5.52
N ASP A 98 15.30 -2.67 -6.83
CA ASP A 98 15.80 -3.56 -7.87
C ASP A 98 16.87 -2.87 -8.71
N PHE A 99 17.78 -3.68 -9.23
CA PHE A 99 18.88 -3.24 -10.07
C PHE A 99 18.57 -3.57 -11.53
N LYS A 100 18.08 -2.57 -12.28
CA LYS A 100 17.81 -2.74 -13.71
C LYS A 100 19.03 -2.33 -14.54
N SER A 101 19.45 -3.19 -15.47
CA SER A 101 20.29 -2.78 -16.59
C SER A 101 19.44 -1.99 -17.58
N SER A 102 19.92 -0.85 -18.08
CA SER A 102 19.16 -0.02 -19.02
C SER A 102 18.97 -0.59 -20.43
N LEU A 103 19.29 -1.86 -20.66
CA LEU A 103 19.25 -2.50 -21.97
C LEU A 103 18.09 -3.49 -21.95
N GLY A 104 16.97 -3.12 -22.59
CA GLY A 104 15.72 -3.88 -22.64
C GLY A 104 14.93 -3.72 -21.34
N GLU A 105 13.60 -3.58 -21.27
CA GLU A 105 12.65 -4.41 -22.00
C GLU A 105 13.21 -5.83 -22.05
N ASP A 106 13.37 -6.44 -20.87
CA ASP A 106 13.02 -7.85 -20.74
C ASP A 106 11.52 -7.90 -21.11
N SER A 107 11.23 -7.82 -22.42
CA SER A 107 9.97 -8.29 -22.93
C SER A 107 9.98 -9.75 -22.53
N ASP A 108 9.21 -10.06 -21.49
CA ASP A 108 8.78 -11.40 -21.15
C ASP A 108 7.92 -11.93 -22.32
N SER A 109 8.48 -11.98 -23.53
CA SER A 109 8.17 -13.01 -24.49
C SER A 109 8.78 -14.28 -23.90
N GLU A 110 8.20 -14.75 -22.79
CA GLU A 110 8.05 -16.17 -22.60
C GLU A 110 7.37 -16.62 -23.89
N GLU A 111 8.16 -17.16 -24.82
CA GLU A 111 7.63 -18.02 -25.87
C GLU A 111 6.89 -19.12 -25.10
N GLU A 112 5.59 -18.91 -24.86
CA GLU A 112 4.69 -19.99 -24.53
C GLU A 112 4.77 -20.92 -25.74
N ASP A 113 5.66 -21.91 -25.64
CA ASP A 113 5.63 -23.11 -26.46
C ASP A 113 4.21 -23.66 -26.32
N SER A 114 3.37 -23.29 -27.27
CA SER A 114 2.02 -23.78 -27.41
C SER A 114 2.12 -25.23 -27.87
N ASP A 115 2.35 -26.12 -26.91
CA ASP A 115 2.08 -27.54 -27.09
C ASP A 115 0.57 -27.67 -27.34
N SER A 116 0.22 -27.78 -28.61
CA SER A 116 -1.09 -28.20 -29.07
C SER A 116 -1.30 -29.64 -28.63
N GLU A 117 -1.90 -29.86 -27.46
CA GLU A 117 -2.53 -31.13 -27.14
C GLU A 117 -3.74 -31.28 -28.07
N GLU A 118 -3.56 -32.13 -29.09
CA GLU A 118 -4.65 -32.66 -29.90
C GLU A 118 -5.59 -33.44 -28.96
N GLU A 119 -6.85 -32.99 -28.88
CA GLU A 119 -7.93 -33.76 -28.25
C GLU A 119 -8.23 -34.98 -29.12
N ASP A 120 -7.58 -36.10 -28.82
CA ASP A 120 -8.04 -37.41 -29.30
C ASP A 120 -9.12 -37.95 -28.36
N SER A 121 -10.30 -38.10 -28.96
CA SER A 121 -11.49 -38.73 -28.45
C SER A 121 -11.37 -40.25 -28.35
N ASP A 122 -12.04 -40.79 -27.33
CA ASP A 122 -12.60 -42.16 -27.20
C ASP A 122 -11.65 -43.32 -26.88
N SER A 123 -11.78 -43.86 -25.66
CA SER A 123 -12.55 -45.09 -25.35
C SER A 123 -12.05 -45.77 -24.07
N GLU A 124 -12.99 -46.36 -23.33
CA GLU A 124 -12.75 -47.18 -22.14
C GLU A 124 -12.00 -48.46 -22.50
N GLU A 125 -11.06 -48.91 -21.66
CA GLU A 125 -10.98 -50.31 -21.21
C GLU A 125 -9.98 -50.49 -20.05
N ASP A 126 -10.39 -51.31 -19.10
CA ASP A 126 -9.63 -51.81 -17.96
C ASP A 126 -8.42 -52.65 -18.41
N THR A 127 -7.27 -52.55 -17.72
CA THR A 127 -6.45 -53.73 -17.36
C THR A 127 -5.32 -53.41 -16.36
N SER A 128 -5.02 -54.44 -15.56
CA SER A 128 -4.16 -54.54 -14.39
C SER A 128 -2.71 -54.94 -14.69
N SER A 129 -1.90 -55.06 -13.61
CA SER A 129 -0.52 -55.62 -13.44
C SER A 129 0.63 -54.65 -13.75
N GLU A 130 1.49 -54.26 -12.79
CA GLU A 130 2.52 -54.97 -11.98
C GLU A 130 3.85 -55.26 -12.73
N GLU A 131 4.94 -55.14 -11.95
CA GLU A 131 6.37 -55.44 -12.22
C GLU A 131 7.19 -54.31 -12.90
N GLU A 132 8.15 -53.65 -12.23
CA GLU A 132 9.49 -54.05 -11.71
C GLU A 132 10.62 -54.09 -12.76
N SER A 133 11.83 -53.77 -12.28
CA SER A 133 13.17 -53.85 -12.89
C SER A 133 13.59 -52.67 -13.80
N SER A 134 14.87 -52.33 -14.00
CA SER A 134 16.09 -52.21 -13.20
C SER A 134 17.18 -51.67 -14.17
N GLU A 135 18.33 -51.24 -13.63
CA GLU A 135 19.64 -51.09 -14.32
C GLU A 135 19.82 -49.84 -15.22
N GLU A 136 20.73 -48.89 -14.94
CA GLU A 136 22.21 -48.89 -14.88
C GLU A 136 22.88 -48.50 -16.22
N GLU A 137 24.06 -47.89 -16.09
CA GLU A 137 25.13 -47.65 -17.10
C GLU A 137 24.99 -46.39 -17.99
N SER A 138 25.85 -45.35 -17.87
CA SER A 138 27.31 -45.23 -18.12
C SER A 138 27.66 -44.89 -19.58
N SER A 139 28.51 -43.85 -19.78
CA SER A 139 29.43 -43.57 -20.93
C SER A 139 29.73 -42.06 -20.99
N SER A 140 30.91 -41.59 -20.54
CA SER A 140 32.16 -41.37 -21.31
C SER A 140 32.03 -40.24 -22.36
N SER A 141 32.46 -39.01 -22.06
CA SER A 141 33.81 -38.45 -22.32
C SER A 141 34.20 -38.37 -23.79
N GLU A 142 34.26 -37.16 -24.37
CA GLU A 142 35.24 -36.84 -25.41
C GLU A 142 35.71 -35.38 -25.34
N SER A 143 37.03 -35.28 -25.24
CA SER A 143 37.89 -34.12 -25.34
C SER A 143 38.26 -33.84 -26.80
N SER A 144 38.29 -32.57 -27.23
CA SER A 144 39.10 -32.17 -28.38
C SER A 144 39.65 -30.74 -28.23
N SER A 145 40.94 -30.70 -27.96
CA SER A 145 41.83 -29.54 -28.02
C SER A 145 42.16 -29.21 -29.48
N GLY A 146 41.83 -27.99 -29.92
CA GLY A 146 42.19 -27.46 -31.23
C GLY A 146 42.98 -26.16 -31.11
N SER A 147 44.31 -26.26 -31.08
CA SER A 147 45.24 -25.15 -31.20
C SER A 147 45.50 -24.82 -32.67
N LYS A 148 45.20 -23.59 -33.12
CA LYS A 148 45.82 -23.01 -34.33
C LYS A 148 46.14 -21.54 -34.12
N SER A 149 47.43 -21.28 -34.10
CA SER A 149 48.12 -20.00 -34.28
C SER A 149 47.96 -19.50 -35.72
N ASN A 150 47.75 -18.19 -35.91
CA ASN A 150 48.60 -17.34 -36.76
C ASN A 150 48.03 -15.93 -36.93
N SER A 151 48.97 -15.01 -37.21
CA SER A 151 48.81 -13.81 -38.02
C SER A 151 48.55 -12.49 -37.30
N SER A 152 49.66 -11.92 -36.85
CA SER A 152 49.91 -10.49 -36.66
C SER A 152 49.55 -9.68 -37.92
N THR A 153 48.50 -8.85 -37.81
CA THR A 153 48.28 -7.73 -38.72
C THR A 153 47.85 -6.52 -37.89
N ALA A 154 48.68 -5.47 -37.90
CA ALA A 154 48.42 -4.22 -37.20
C ALA A 154 47.32 -3.44 -37.94
N SER A 155 46.07 -3.72 -37.59
CA SER A 155 44.92 -2.87 -37.91
C SER A 155 44.64 -1.95 -36.74
N SER A 156 44.57 -0.66 -37.03
CA SER A 156 44.03 0.41 -36.20
C SER A 156 42.82 -0.07 -35.38
N MET A 157 43.01 -0.18 -34.06
CA MET A 157 41.95 -0.62 -33.15
C MET A 157 40.79 0.38 -33.20
N PRO A 158 39.57 -0.04 -33.55
CA PRO A 158 38.40 0.74 -33.19
C PRO A 158 38.40 0.84 -31.67
N SER A 159 38.38 2.07 -31.14
CA SER A 159 38.13 2.31 -29.73
C SER A 159 36.83 1.60 -29.37
N LEU A 160 36.95 0.45 -28.70
CA LEU A 160 35.86 -0.23 -28.03
C LEU A 160 35.32 0.74 -26.98
N GLU A 161 34.42 1.61 -27.42
CA GLU A 161 33.50 2.33 -26.56
C GLU A 161 32.68 1.24 -25.88
N SER A 162 33.20 0.70 -24.79
CA SER A 162 32.48 -0.22 -23.91
C SER A 162 31.15 0.47 -23.60
N GLU A 163 30.06 -0.04 -24.18
CA GLU A 163 28.74 0.53 -24.03
C GLU A 163 28.47 0.67 -22.54
N LYS A 164 28.48 1.93 -22.07
CA LYS A 164 28.32 2.21 -20.65
C LYS A 164 26.88 1.89 -20.30
N LYS A 165 26.63 0.64 -19.87
CA LYS A 165 25.32 0.17 -19.46
C LYS A 165 24.80 1.12 -18.38
N ASN A 166 23.72 1.86 -18.68
CA ASN A 166 23.18 2.78 -17.71
C ASN A 166 22.60 1.95 -16.55
N LYS A 167 23.08 2.21 -15.34
CA LYS A 167 22.63 1.49 -14.15
C LYS A 167 21.42 2.21 -13.57
N VAL A 168 20.31 1.49 -13.43
CA VAL A 168 19.05 2.04 -12.91
C VAL A 168 18.70 1.40 -11.56
N LEU A 169 18.47 2.24 -10.56
CA LEU A 169 17.95 1.80 -9.27
C LEU A 169 16.43 2.01 -9.24
N TYR A 170 15.67 0.94 -9.33
CA TYR A 170 14.21 1.01 -9.31
C TYR A 170 13.68 0.83 -7.88
N VAL A 171 12.85 1.75 -7.39
CA VAL A 171 12.28 1.71 -6.03
C VAL A 171 10.90 1.06 -6.07
N ASN A 172 10.85 -0.23 -5.76
CA ASN A 172 9.60 -1.02 -5.68
C ASN A 172 8.68 -0.54 -4.56
N ALA A 173 9.26 -0.33 -3.39
CA ALA A 173 8.50 -0.06 -2.18
C ALA A 173 9.25 0.89 -1.27
N ILE A 174 8.49 1.76 -0.61
CA ILE A 174 8.96 2.48 0.57
C ILE A 174 7.87 2.45 1.62
N CYS A 175 8.23 2.23 2.88
CA CYS A 175 7.31 2.41 3.98
C CYS A 175 7.99 3.10 5.14
N ALA A 176 7.25 4.04 5.73
CA ALA A 176 7.59 4.69 6.99
C ALA A 176 6.58 4.37 8.08
N ASN A 177 7.07 4.03 9.27
CA ASN A 177 6.24 3.75 10.42
C ASN A 177 5.69 5.04 11.04
N THR A 178 4.39 5.30 10.87
CA THR A 178 3.81 6.56 11.35
C THR A 178 3.71 6.67 12.87
N ALA A 179 3.75 5.54 13.59
CA ALA A 179 3.80 5.56 15.04
C ALA A 179 5.14 6.14 15.53
N VAL A 180 6.23 5.89 14.80
CA VAL A 180 7.53 6.49 15.09
C VAL A 180 7.55 7.95 14.68
N THR A 181 6.98 8.32 13.52
CA THR A 181 6.96 9.73 13.08
C THR A 181 6.09 10.65 13.96
N ARG A 182 5.18 10.09 14.77
CA ARG A 182 4.39 10.84 15.76
C ARG A 182 5.06 10.94 17.13
N GLY A 183 6.03 10.08 17.42
CA GLY A 183 6.86 10.24 18.60
C GLY A 183 7.76 11.45 18.38
N GLU A 184 7.71 12.41 19.30
CA GLU A 184 8.77 13.40 19.40
C GLU A 184 10.02 12.66 19.87
N TYR A 185 10.99 12.49 18.96
CA TYR A 185 12.36 12.20 19.35
C TYR A 185 13.01 13.57 19.52
N GLU A 186 13.38 13.91 20.76
CA GLU A 186 13.93 15.22 21.12
C GLU A 186 13.08 16.44 20.68
N GLY A 187 11.74 16.29 20.68
CA GLY A 187 10.83 17.38 20.29
C GLY A 187 10.73 17.64 18.78
N LYS A 188 11.46 16.89 17.94
CA LYS A 188 11.42 17.04 16.48
C LYS A 188 10.58 15.94 15.83
N LYS A 189 9.81 16.34 14.81
CA LYS A 189 9.02 15.41 14.01
C LYS A 189 9.92 14.71 12.99
N LEU A 190 10.28 13.46 13.27
CA LEU A 190 11.10 12.66 12.36
C LEU A 190 10.35 12.35 11.04
N ARG A 191 10.95 12.72 9.91
CA ARG A 191 10.43 12.40 8.56
C ARG A 191 11.09 11.12 8.04
N VAL A 192 10.70 9.97 8.60
CA VAL A 192 11.28 8.66 8.27
C VAL A 192 11.31 8.37 6.77
N GLY A 193 10.23 8.69 6.04
CA GLY A 193 10.20 8.49 4.58
C GLY A 193 11.26 9.33 3.85
N ASN A 194 11.46 10.58 4.29
CA ASN A 194 12.51 11.43 3.72
C ASN A 194 13.89 10.85 3.94
N LEU A 195 14.14 10.39 5.17
CA LEU A 195 15.39 9.76 5.52
C LEU A 195 15.64 8.53 4.64
N LEU A 196 14.68 7.62 4.54
CA LEU A 196 14.76 6.44 3.69
C LEU A 196 15.05 6.80 2.22
N MET A 197 14.39 7.82 1.66
CA MET A 197 14.66 8.21 0.28
C MET A 197 16.05 8.82 0.08
N THR A 198 16.51 9.65 1.02
CA THR A 198 17.87 10.20 0.97
C THR A 198 18.91 9.09 1.06
N GLN A 199 18.69 8.06 1.88
CA GLN A 199 19.58 6.91 2.01
C GLN A 199 19.60 6.06 0.73
N ALA A 200 18.43 5.86 0.10
CA ALA A 200 18.36 5.15 -1.18
C ALA A 200 19.07 5.91 -2.31
N GLU A 201 18.94 7.24 -2.36
CA GLU A 201 19.69 8.07 -3.30
C GLU A 201 21.21 8.03 -3.05
N TRP A 202 21.62 8.13 -1.78
CA TRP A 202 23.03 8.03 -1.42
C TRP A 202 23.61 6.70 -1.88
N TYR A 203 22.91 5.59 -1.60
CA TYR A 203 23.29 4.26 -2.06
C TYR A 203 23.41 4.21 -3.59
N ALA A 204 22.44 4.78 -4.31
CA ALA A 204 22.44 4.82 -5.77
C ALA A 204 23.69 5.55 -6.30
N ARG A 205 24.00 6.73 -5.76
CA ARG A 205 25.18 7.51 -6.17
C ARG A 205 26.48 6.77 -5.85
N TYR A 206 26.59 6.22 -4.64
CA TYR A 206 27.76 5.48 -4.18
C TYR A 206 28.10 4.27 -5.05
N ASN A 207 27.07 3.55 -5.54
CA ASN A 207 27.24 2.38 -6.40
C ASN A 207 27.26 2.71 -7.91
N GLY A 208 27.35 4.00 -8.27
CA GLY A 208 27.45 4.44 -9.65
C GLY A 208 26.21 4.19 -10.49
N PHE A 209 25.01 4.29 -9.90
CA PHE A 209 23.76 4.33 -10.66
C PHE A 209 23.60 5.68 -11.36
N ASP A 210 23.12 5.67 -12.61
CA ASP A 210 22.94 6.89 -13.41
C ASP A 210 21.58 7.56 -13.13
N LYS A 211 20.57 6.77 -12.76
CA LYS A 211 19.23 7.26 -12.42
C LYS A 211 18.52 6.37 -11.40
N MET A 212 17.59 6.98 -10.67
CA MET A 212 16.59 6.27 -9.87
C MET A 212 15.24 6.32 -10.58
N GLN A 213 14.47 5.25 -10.51
CA GLN A 213 13.13 5.16 -11.07
C GLN A 213 12.14 4.64 -10.03
N LEU A 214 10.87 5.00 -10.17
CA LEU A 214 9.77 4.48 -9.37
C LEU A 214 8.44 4.70 -10.08
N SER A 215 7.42 3.95 -9.68
CA SER A 215 6.03 4.31 -9.94
C SER A 215 5.46 5.11 -8.77
N ALA A 216 4.72 6.19 -9.03
CA ALA A 216 4.05 6.96 -7.98
C ALA A 216 2.54 7.02 -8.23
N LEU A 217 1.75 6.65 -7.22
CA LEU A 217 0.31 6.90 -7.22
C LEU A 217 0.02 8.42 -7.28
N GLY A 218 -1.12 8.81 -7.88
CA GLY A 218 -1.43 10.22 -8.13
C GLY A 218 -1.34 11.15 -6.91
N TYR A 219 -1.71 10.69 -5.71
CA TYR A 219 -1.69 11.50 -4.49
C TYR A 219 -0.29 11.69 -3.88
N VAL A 220 0.70 10.91 -4.33
CA VAL A 220 2.08 10.93 -3.80
C VAL A 220 3.09 11.47 -4.80
N ILE A 221 2.69 11.79 -6.03
CA ILE A 221 3.57 12.41 -7.04
C ILE A 221 4.32 13.61 -6.44
N ASN A 222 3.61 14.54 -5.78
CA ASN A 222 4.21 15.72 -5.17
C ASN A 222 5.18 15.41 -4.02
N TYR A 223 5.05 14.24 -3.38
CA TYR A 223 6.02 13.79 -2.38
C TYR A 223 7.35 13.49 -3.07
N TYR A 224 7.34 12.71 -4.16
CA TYR A 224 8.57 12.34 -4.90
C TYR A 224 9.16 13.50 -5.70
N ARG A 225 8.34 14.42 -6.22
CA ARG A 225 8.84 15.63 -6.92
C ARG A 225 9.76 16.48 -6.04
N LYS A 226 9.55 16.51 -4.72
CA LYS A 226 10.43 17.20 -3.75
C LYS A 226 11.81 16.57 -3.63
N PHE A 227 11.92 15.29 -3.94
CA PHE A 227 13.21 14.60 -4.04
C PHE A 227 13.83 14.76 -5.43
N GLY A 228 13.27 15.56 -6.33
CA GLY A 228 13.83 15.76 -7.67
C GLY A 228 13.39 14.72 -8.70
N PHE A 229 12.46 13.83 -8.37
CA PHE A 229 11.83 12.96 -9.37
C PHE A 229 10.95 13.78 -10.33
N ARG A 230 10.98 13.41 -11.61
CA ARG A 230 10.25 14.06 -12.71
C ARG A 230 9.63 13.00 -13.62
N HIS A 231 8.60 13.36 -14.37
CA HIS A 231 8.02 12.46 -15.38
C HIS A 231 8.80 12.65 -16.69
N ILE A 232 9.90 11.92 -16.83
CA ILE A 232 10.79 11.96 -18.01
C ILE A 232 11.21 10.53 -18.35
N ASN A 233 11.42 10.24 -19.62
CA ASN A 233 11.79 8.87 -20.05
C ASN A 233 13.31 8.65 -20.00
N SER A 234 14.09 9.71 -20.19
CA SER A 234 15.56 9.71 -20.18
C SER A 234 16.09 10.98 -19.52
N CYS A 235 17.36 10.95 -19.11
CA CYS A 235 17.98 12.07 -18.40
C CYS A 235 18.37 13.26 -19.28
N ASP A 236 18.36 13.06 -20.60
CA ASP A 236 18.62 14.11 -21.58
C ASP A 236 17.35 14.87 -21.97
N LYS A 237 16.18 14.39 -21.53
CA LYS A 237 14.89 15.02 -21.77
C LYS A 237 14.40 15.75 -20.53
N GLU A 238 13.82 16.92 -20.73
CA GLU A 238 13.11 17.64 -19.69
C GLU A 238 11.60 17.43 -19.79
N GLU A 239 10.89 17.68 -18.69
CA GLU A 239 9.43 17.74 -18.71
C GLU A 239 8.95 18.84 -19.67
N THR A 240 7.87 18.58 -20.41
CA THR A 240 7.24 19.57 -21.28
C THR A 240 6.82 20.82 -20.48
N ALA A 241 6.80 21.99 -21.12
CA ALA A 241 6.40 23.24 -20.46
C ALA A 241 4.99 23.16 -19.85
N LYS A 242 4.07 22.46 -20.54
CA LYS A 242 2.71 22.19 -20.06
C LYS A 242 2.72 21.35 -18.79
N MET A 243 3.49 20.26 -18.76
CA MET A 243 3.63 19.41 -17.58
C MET A 243 4.24 20.16 -16.38
N LYS A 244 5.30 20.96 -16.60
CA LYS A 244 5.89 21.81 -15.55
C LYS A 244 4.85 22.79 -14.96
N SER A 245 4.05 23.43 -15.82
CA SER A 245 2.98 24.35 -15.42
C SER A 245 1.90 23.65 -14.59
N LEU A 246 1.40 22.49 -15.06
CA LEU A 246 0.40 21.70 -14.36
C LEU A 246 0.91 21.18 -13.01
N ALA A 247 2.14 20.66 -12.97
CA ALA A 247 2.76 20.19 -11.75
C ALA A 247 2.93 21.31 -10.71
N LYS A 248 3.27 22.53 -11.14
CA LYS A 248 3.36 23.71 -10.26
C LYS A 248 2.00 24.08 -9.65
N LYS A 249 0.92 23.99 -10.42
CA LYS A 249 -0.45 24.17 -9.90
C LYS A 249 -0.81 23.05 -8.91
N TYR A 250 -0.37 21.83 -9.20
CA TYR A 250 -0.65 20.65 -8.39
C TYR A 250 0.13 20.59 -7.06
N GLU A 251 1.29 21.25 -6.96
CA GLU A 251 2.24 21.14 -5.83
C GLU A 251 1.61 21.29 -4.43
N ASN A 252 0.63 22.18 -4.30
CA ASN A 252 0.00 22.50 -3.02
C ASN A 252 -1.17 21.59 -2.64
N VAL A 253 -1.57 20.70 -3.54
CA VAL A 253 -2.66 19.75 -3.28
C VAL A 253 -2.16 18.59 -2.45
N ARG A 254 -2.90 18.32 -1.38
CA ARG A 254 -2.65 17.20 -0.47
C ARG A 254 -3.96 16.51 -0.14
N TYR A 255 -3.99 15.22 -0.42
CA TYR A 255 -5.07 14.33 -0.01
C TYR A 255 -4.63 13.49 1.18
N SER A 256 -5.58 13.21 2.08
CA SER A 256 -5.33 12.36 3.25
C SER A 256 -5.38 10.87 2.93
N SER A 257 -6.04 10.49 1.85
CA SER A 257 -6.28 9.12 1.43
C SER A 257 -6.53 9.04 -0.07
N ASP A 258 -6.33 7.85 -0.62
CA ASP A 258 -6.58 7.51 -2.03
C ASP A 258 -8.04 7.78 -2.40
N GLU A 259 -8.97 7.41 -1.52
CA GLU A 259 -10.40 7.73 -1.65
C GLU A 259 -10.67 9.24 -1.81
N ASP A 260 -9.87 10.10 -1.16
CA ASP A 260 -10.06 11.55 -1.28
C ASP A 260 -9.54 12.09 -2.61
N LEU A 261 -8.45 11.52 -3.11
CA LEU A 261 -7.95 11.84 -4.44
C LEU A 261 -8.95 11.36 -5.50
N ILE A 262 -9.41 10.10 -5.41
CA ILE A 262 -10.36 9.51 -6.34
C ILE A 262 -11.64 10.36 -6.38
N ASN A 263 -12.21 10.70 -5.22
CA ASN A 263 -13.40 11.53 -5.17
C ASN A 263 -13.18 12.92 -5.77
N ALA A 264 -12.04 13.56 -5.47
CA ALA A 264 -11.71 14.86 -6.07
C ALA A 264 -11.54 14.74 -7.59
N PHE A 265 -10.85 13.71 -8.06
CA PHE A 265 -10.65 13.43 -9.47
C PHE A 265 -11.98 13.21 -10.20
N THR A 266 -12.87 12.38 -9.63
CA THR A 266 -14.21 12.10 -10.16
C THR A 266 -15.07 13.37 -10.23
N ILE A 267 -15.02 14.22 -9.21
CA ILE A 267 -15.72 15.52 -9.20
C ILE A 267 -15.21 16.42 -10.33
N GLU A 268 -13.90 16.56 -10.48
CA GLU A 268 -13.31 17.39 -11.53
C GLU A 268 -13.57 16.83 -12.93
N ALA A 269 -13.58 15.50 -13.08
CA ALA A 269 -14.01 14.83 -14.29
C ALA A 269 -15.48 15.19 -14.64
N ALA A 270 -16.38 15.14 -13.66
CA ALA A 270 -17.80 15.49 -13.85
C ALA A 270 -18.01 16.96 -14.25
N LYS A 271 -17.21 17.88 -13.68
CA LYS A 271 -17.22 19.31 -14.02
C LYS A 271 -16.76 19.61 -15.44
N ARG A 272 -15.84 18.81 -16.00
CA ARG A 272 -15.27 19.08 -17.32
C ARG A 272 -16.26 18.89 -18.47
N TYR A 273 -17.26 18.02 -18.30
CA TYR A 273 -18.22 17.71 -19.36
C TYR A 273 -19.41 18.67 -19.44
N VAL A 274 -19.38 19.81 -18.73
CA VAL A 274 -20.49 20.77 -18.71
C VAL A 274 -20.81 21.29 -20.12
N ARG A 275 -22.06 21.11 -20.54
CA ARG A 275 -22.59 21.61 -21.82
C ARG A 275 -22.90 23.11 -21.76
N LEU A 276 -23.06 23.72 -22.95
CA LEU A 276 -23.63 25.06 -23.09
C LEU A 276 -25.08 25.05 -22.56
N GLY A 277 -25.50 26.15 -21.92
CA GLY A 277 -26.81 26.26 -21.29
C GLY A 277 -26.88 27.33 -20.20
N THR A 278 -28.07 27.53 -19.65
CA THR A 278 -28.30 28.44 -18.51
C THR A 278 -27.56 27.95 -17.26
N LYS A 279 -27.34 28.85 -16.28
CA LYS A 279 -26.66 28.46 -15.03
C LYS A 279 -27.37 27.30 -14.30
N LYS A 280 -28.70 27.26 -14.38
CA LYS A 280 -29.52 26.18 -13.81
C LYS A 280 -29.31 24.86 -14.56
N GLU A 281 -29.39 24.87 -15.90
CA GLU A 281 -29.14 23.70 -16.73
C GLU A 281 -27.74 23.11 -16.51
N LYS A 282 -26.72 23.97 -16.40
CA LYS A 282 -25.34 23.53 -16.09
C LYS A 282 -25.25 22.83 -14.74
N LEU A 283 -25.99 23.32 -13.75
CA LEU A 283 -25.99 22.79 -12.39
C LEU A 283 -26.77 21.46 -12.31
N ASP A 284 -27.92 21.37 -12.99
CA ASP A 284 -28.71 20.14 -13.11
C ASP A 284 -27.92 19.06 -13.87
N TYR A 285 -27.22 19.45 -14.94
CA TYR A 285 -26.35 18.55 -15.69
C TYR A 285 -25.16 18.05 -14.85
N LEU A 286 -24.48 18.95 -14.12
CA LEU A 286 -23.41 18.57 -13.20
C LEU A 286 -23.93 17.63 -12.09
N MET A 287 -25.10 17.91 -11.53
CA MET A 287 -25.75 17.02 -10.55
C MET A 287 -25.99 15.62 -11.15
N SER A 288 -26.52 15.55 -12.38
CA SER A 288 -26.75 14.27 -13.06
C SER A 288 -25.44 13.49 -13.26
N ASN A 289 -24.38 14.16 -13.73
CA ASN A 289 -23.07 13.53 -13.93
C ASN A 289 -22.47 13.02 -12.61
N LEU A 290 -22.60 13.81 -11.53
CA LEU A 290 -22.12 13.39 -10.21
C LEU A 290 -22.91 12.17 -9.69
N ASN A 291 -24.24 12.13 -9.86
CA ASN A 291 -25.05 10.98 -9.49
C ASN A 291 -24.70 9.72 -10.30
N ASP A 292 -24.39 9.89 -11.58
CA ASP A 292 -23.88 8.83 -12.44
C ASP A 292 -22.52 8.34 -11.94
N TYR A 293 -21.56 9.23 -11.71
CA TYR A 293 -20.20 8.81 -11.34
C TYR A 293 -20.08 8.19 -9.94
N PHE A 294 -21.02 8.48 -9.02
CA PHE A 294 -20.98 8.01 -7.64
C PHE A 294 -22.00 6.91 -7.31
N THR A 295 -22.65 6.30 -8.31
CA THR A 295 -23.73 5.30 -8.08
C THR A 295 -23.30 4.14 -7.17
N GLY A 296 -22.02 3.74 -7.17
CA GLY A 296 -21.48 2.67 -6.31
C GLY A 296 -21.22 3.07 -4.85
N GLN A 297 -21.07 4.36 -4.55
CA GLN A 297 -20.61 4.84 -3.24
C GLN A 297 -21.74 5.17 -2.24
N ALA A 298 -23.01 4.94 -2.60
CA ALA A 298 -24.17 5.34 -1.78
C ALA A 298 -24.14 6.84 -1.43
N ILE A 299 -23.73 7.67 -2.40
CA ILE A 299 -23.72 9.13 -2.30
C ILE A 299 -24.66 9.67 -3.38
N VAL A 300 -25.58 10.54 -2.98
CA VAL A 300 -26.54 11.19 -3.87
C VAL A 300 -26.31 12.69 -3.82
N PHE A 301 -26.39 13.34 -4.98
CA PHE A 301 -26.23 14.78 -5.15
C PHE A 301 -27.59 15.41 -5.44
N ARG A 302 -27.86 16.54 -4.78
CA ARG A 302 -29.09 17.32 -4.97
C ARG A 302 -28.74 18.80 -5.16
N VAL A 303 -29.57 19.48 -5.93
CA VAL A 303 -29.51 20.94 -6.09
C VAL A 303 -30.27 21.60 -4.95
N GLU A 304 -29.59 22.43 -4.17
CA GLU A 304 -30.18 23.25 -3.11
C GLU A 304 -29.86 24.72 -3.35
N GLY A 305 -30.86 25.44 -3.87
CA GLY A 305 -30.66 26.80 -4.36
C GLY A 305 -29.70 26.82 -5.55
N ASN A 306 -28.54 27.46 -5.38
CA ASN A 306 -27.52 27.62 -6.43
C ASN A 306 -26.28 26.74 -6.20
N LYS A 307 -26.40 25.67 -5.40
CA LYS A 307 -25.29 24.80 -5.03
C LYS A 307 -25.68 23.33 -5.13
N ILE A 308 -24.69 22.48 -5.34
CA ILE A 308 -24.85 21.03 -5.29
C ILE A 308 -24.41 20.54 -3.91
N VAL A 309 -25.28 19.79 -3.25
CA VAL A 309 -25.03 19.21 -1.92
C VAL A 309 -24.96 17.70 -2.05
N ALA A 310 -23.88 17.12 -1.52
CA ALA A 310 -23.69 15.67 -1.45
C ALA A 310 -24.34 15.10 -0.19
N TYR A 311 -24.97 13.94 -0.32
CA TYR A 311 -25.69 13.23 0.74
C TYR A 311 -25.23 11.78 0.83
N ASP A 312 -24.89 11.32 2.04
CA ASP A 312 -24.69 9.89 2.32
C ASP A 312 -26.05 9.20 2.43
N GLU A 313 -26.34 8.30 1.49
CA GLU A 313 -27.58 7.54 1.44
C GLU A 313 -27.65 6.55 2.62
N LYS A 314 -28.75 6.58 3.37
CA LYS A 314 -29.00 5.63 4.46
C LYS A 314 -30.17 4.71 4.15
N GLU A 315 -30.04 3.45 4.56
CA GLU A 315 -31.11 2.42 4.50
C GLU A 315 -32.45 2.85 5.17
N ASN A 316 -32.47 3.93 5.96
CA ASN A 316 -33.66 4.41 6.68
C ASN A 316 -34.29 5.65 6.01
N GLY A 317 -33.83 6.10 4.83
CA GLY A 317 -34.33 7.30 4.15
C GLY A 317 -33.88 8.65 4.75
N ASN A 318 -33.19 8.64 5.90
CA ASN A 318 -32.62 9.84 6.50
C ASN A 318 -31.19 10.06 6.02
N ASP A 319 -31.08 10.66 4.84
CA ASP A 319 -29.81 11.07 4.26
C ASP A 319 -29.10 12.10 5.17
N THR A 320 -27.77 12.06 5.18
CA THR A 320 -26.96 13.08 5.88
C THR A 320 -26.04 13.77 4.92
N ILE A 321 -25.92 15.09 5.06
CA ILE A 321 -25.00 15.89 4.26
C ILE A 321 -23.57 15.37 4.43
N ASN A 322 -22.96 14.99 3.31
CA ASN A 322 -21.54 14.66 3.23
C ASN A 322 -20.75 15.97 3.06
N GLU A 323 -20.47 16.64 4.18
CA GLU A 323 -19.77 17.92 4.17
C GLU A 323 -18.42 17.88 3.44
N LYS A 324 -17.76 16.72 3.43
CA LYS A 324 -16.43 16.56 2.85
C LYS A 324 -16.50 16.67 1.32
N ILE A 325 -17.40 15.89 0.71
CA ILE A 325 -17.60 15.88 -0.74
C ILE A 325 -18.25 17.18 -1.20
N THR A 326 -19.21 17.72 -0.47
CA THR A 326 -19.78 19.06 -0.78
C THR A 326 -18.70 20.13 -0.82
N LYS A 327 -17.77 20.15 0.15
CA LYS A 327 -16.63 21.07 0.15
C LYS A 327 -15.64 20.81 -0.99
N MET A 328 -15.56 19.59 -1.52
CA MET A 328 -14.72 19.27 -2.69
C MET A 328 -15.38 19.78 -3.98
N ILE A 329 -16.70 19.67 -4.12
CA ILE A 329 -17.42 20.24 -5.27
C ILE A 329 -17.23 21.74 -5.35
N ASP A 330 -17.37 22.44 -4.21
CA ASP A 330 -17.22 23.89 -4.12
C ASP A 330 -15.78 24.36 -4.43
N LYS A 331 -14.78 23.49 -4.30
CA LYS A 331 -13.39 23.80 -4.66
C LYS A 331 -13.20 23.53 -6.13
N ASP A 332 -12.75 24.53 -6.87
CA ASP A 332 -12.36 24.34 -8.26
C ASP A 332 -10.89 23.92 -8.34
N GLN A 333 -10.63 22.66 -8.72
CA GLN A 333 -9.27 22.11 -8.80
C GLN A 333 -9.01 21.37 -10.13
N PRO A 334 -9.27 22.01 -11.29
CA PRO A 334 -9.24 21.33 -12.59
C PRO A 334 -7.86 20.78 -12.94
N TYR A 335 -6.82 21.43 -12.41
CA TYR A 335 -5.42 21.07 -12.63
C TYR A 335 -5.05 19.67 -12.13
N ILE A 336 -5.83 19.05 -11.24
CA ILE A 336 -5.60 17.65 -10.80
C ILE A 336 -5.94 16.71 -11.95
N PHE A 337 -7.14 16.88 -12.51
CA PHE A 337 -7.60 16.11 -13.64
C PHE A 337 -6.70 16.37 -14.85
N GLU A 338 -6.43 17.64 -15.17
CA GLU A 338 -5.56 18.02 -16.30
C GLU A 338 -4.14 17.46 -16.16
N PHE A 339 -3.57 17.46 -14.95
CA PHE A 339 -2.22 16.96 -14.72
C PHE A 339 -2.15 15.45 -14.95
N LEU A 340 -3.01 14.67 -14.29
CA LEU A 340 -3.01 13.21 -14.42
C LEU A 340 -3.42 12.76 -15.83
N GLU A 341 -4.40 13.42 -16.46
CA GLU A 341 -4.76 13.15 -17.85
C GLU A 341 -3.58 13.45 -18.80
N HIS A 342 -2.84 14.54 -18.57
CA HIS A 342 -1.67 14.85 -19.37
C HIS A 342 -0.56 13.81 -19.19
N LEU A 343 -0.34 13.30 -17.97
CA LEU A 343 0.61 12.21 -17.73
C LEU A 343 0.23 10.92 -18.49
N ARG A 344 -1.06 10.59 -18.56
CA ARG A 344 -1.55 9.45 -19.36
C ARG A 344 -1.30 9.68 -20.85
N GLN A 345 -1.58 10.87 -21.36
CA GLN A 345 -1.38 11.22 -22.78
C GLN A 345 0.10 11.14 -23.20
N GLU A 346 1.02 11.49 -22.30
CA GLU A 346 2.47 11.41 -22.54
C GLU A 346 3.05 10.00 -22.27
N GLY A 347 2.21 9.00 -21.96
CA GLY A 347 2.65 7.62 -21.75
C GLY A 347 3.41 7.40 -20.44
N HIS A 348 3.15 8.20 -19.41
CA HIS A 348 3.78 8.02 -18.10
C HIS A 348 3.00 7.09 -17.15
N ALA A 349 1.77 6.73 -17.48
CA ALA A 349 0.97 5.79 -16.69
C ALA A 349 1.39 4.35 -16.99
N ILE A 350 1.80 3.60 -15.97
CA ILE A 350 2.45 2.28 -16.15
C ILE A 350 1.49 1.26 -16.76
N ALA A 351 0.28 1.15 -16.22
CA ALA A 351 -0.76 0.25 -16.71
C ALA A 351 -1.29 0.59 -18.13
N CYS A 352 -0.73 1.60 -18.79
CA CYS A 352 -1.09 2.03 -20.14
C CYS A 352 0.06 1.85 -21.15
N LEU A 353 1.22 1.28 -20.75
CA LEU A 353 2.39 1.18 -21.62
C LEU A 353 2.21 0.16 -22.75
N ASP A 354 1.50 -0.94 -22.49
CA ASP A 354 1.41 -2.08 -23.42
C ASP A 354 0.33 -1.93 -24.50
N GLU A 355 -0.55 -0.92 -24.38
CA GLU A 355 -1.56 -0.65 -25.40
C GLU A 355 -1.11 0.48 -26.33
N GLU A 356 -0.31 0.12 -27.33
CA GLU A 356 0.04 1.00 -28.47
C GLU A 356 -1.21 1.68 -29.08
N ASP A 357 -2.36 1.03 -28.99
CA ASP A 357 -3.68 1.47 -29.44
C ASP A 357 -4.34 2.63 -28.67
N ARG A 358 -3.72 3.13 -27.59
CA ARG A 358 -4.32 4.19 -26.75
C ARG A 358 -3.78 5.60 -26.98
N ARG A 359 -2.73 5.79 -27.79
CA ARG A 359 -2.24 7.14 -28.12
C ARG A 359 -3.34 7.93 -28.87
N GLY A 360 -3.95 8.90 -28.19
CA GLY A 360 -4.97 9.79 -28.76
C GLY A 360 -6.43 9.46 -28.41
N LYS A 361 -6.72 8.29 -27.81
CA LYS A 361 -8.08 8.00 -27.32
C LYS A 361 -8.33 8.80 -26.04
N LYS A 362 -9.40 9.61 -26.04
CA LYS A 362 -9.89 10.27 -24.81
C LYS A 362 -10.32 9.17 -23.85
N ILE A 363 -9.53 8.96 -22.79
CA ILE A 363 -9.85 8.02 -21.72
C ILE A 363 -11.09 8.56 -21.00
N ARG A 364 -12.26 8.05 -21.38
CA ARG A 364 -13.48 8.26 -20.60
C ARG A 364 -13.44 7.30 -19.43
N PRO A 365 -13.89 7.75 -18.24
CA PRO A 365 -14.07 6.82 -17.14
C PRO A 365 -15.03 5.71 -17.59
N LYS A 366 -14.62 4.46 -17.45
CA LYS A 366 -15.47 3.30 -17.75
C LYS A 366 -16.03 2.77 -16.44
N ARG A 367 -17.22 2.19 -16.49
CA ARG A 367 -17.72 1.41 -15.36
C ARG A 367 -17.12 0.01 -15.46
N ASP A 368 -16.59 -0.49 -14.35
CA ASP A 368 -16.21 -1.89 -14.23
C ASP A 368 -17.45 -2.79 -14.10
N LYS A 369 -17.22 -4.11 -13.96
CA LYS A 369 -18.29 -5.11 -13.79
C LYS A 369 -19.13 -4.88 -12.53
N ASP A 370 -18.60 -4.16 -11.54
CA ASP A 370 -19.28 -3.82 -10.29
C ASP A 370 -20.04 -2.48 -10.39
N GLY A 371 -19.94 -1.79 -11.53
CA GLY A 371 -20.55 -0.48 -11.78
C GLY A 371 -19.76 0.68 -11.19
N ASP A 372 -18.58 0.41 -10.61
CA ASP A 372 -17.68 1.43 -10.08
C ASP A 372 -16.92 2.09 -11.22
N LEU A 373 -16.65 3.38 -11.07
CA LEU A 373 -15.91 4.13 -12.08
C LEU A 373 -14.43 3.75 -12.01
N ALA A 374 -13.97 2.99 -12.99
CA ALA A 374 -12.57 2.67 -13.17
C ALA A 374 -11.92 3.75 -14.04
N PHE A 375 -10.86 4.35 -13.51
CA PHE A 375 -9.95 5.16 -14.32
C PHE A 375 -8.86 4.22 -14.82
N ASP A 376 -9.06 3.71 -16.04
CA ASP A 376 -8.08 2.87 -16.71
C ASP A 376 -6.69 3.54 -16.59
N CYS A 377 -5.71 2.77 -16.09
CA CYS A 377 -4.28 3.10 -15.96
C CYS A 377 -3.79 3.89 -14.74
N ASP A 378 -4.64 4.23 -13.76
CA ASP A 378 -4.19 5.00 -12.58
C ASP A 378 -3.79 4.12 -11.38
N ASP A 379 -4.08 2.83 -11.43
CA ASP A 379 -3.92 1.84 -10.35
C ASP A 379 -2.46 1.46 -10.09
N GLU A 380 -1.66 1.32 -11.14
CA GLU A 380 -0.22 1.06 -11.01
C GLU A 380 0.63 2.32 -10.80
N GLY A 381 0.02 3.50 -10.95
CA GLY A 381 0.67 4.80 -10.81
C GLY A 381 1.42 5.27 -12.05
N TYR A 382 2.26 6.27 -11.84
CA TYR A 382 2.96 7.00 -12.90
C TYR A 382 4.46 6.87 -12.76
N ASN A 383 5.14 6.49 -13.84
CA ASN A 383 6.59 6.40 -13.88
C ASN A 383 7.24 7.77 -13.60
N MET A 384 8.22 7.77 -12.71
CA MET A 384 9.01 8.93 -12.34
C MET A 384 10.48 8.59 -12.30
N VAL A 385 11.30 9.49 -12.82
CA VAL A 385 12.75 9.32 -12.94
C VAL A 385 13.45 10.47 -12.23
N LYS A 386 14.50 10.15 -11.48
CA LYS A 386 15.46 11.10 -10.93
C LYS A 386 16.83 10.80 -11.52
N CYS A 387 17.36 11.76 -12.27
CA CYS A 387 18.70 11.67 -12.83
C CYS A 387 19.74 11.97 -11.75
N LEU A 388 20.71 11.08 -11.63
CA LEU A 388 21.82 11.22 -10.69
C LEU A 388 22.98 11.83 -11.45
N THR A 389 23.22 13.12 -11.24
CA THR A 389 24.43 13.76 -11.74
C THR A 389 25.66 13.08 -11.14
N LYS A 390 26.69 12.81 -11.96
CA LYS A 390 28.00 12.26 -11.55
C LYS A 390 28.81 13.21 -10.66
N ALA A 391 28.16 14.16 -9.98
CA ALA A 391 28.82 15.01 -9.01
C ALA A 391 29.63 14.13 -8.04
N ALA A 392 30.82 14.61 -7.68
CA ALA A 392 31.76 13.93 -6.79
C ALA A 392 31.00 13.25 -5.64
N ASN A 393 31.30 11.96 -5.43
CA ASN A 393 30.64 11.08 -4.47
C ASN A 393 30.10 11.88 -3.29
N PRO A 394 28.76 11.98 -3.11
CA PRO A 394 28.25 12.77 -2.00
C PRO A 394 28.85 12.18 -0.71
N PRO A 395 29.37 13.02 0.19
CA PRO A 395 29.80 12.51 1.49
C PRO A 395 28.62 11.76 2.13
N PRO A 396 28.89 10.74 2.95
CA PRO A 396 27.85 10.07 3.73
C PRO A 396 27.03 11.12 4.49
N PRO A 397 25.71 10.89 4.62
CA PRO A 397 24.77 11.87 4.13
C PRO A 397 24.58 13.10 5.03
N ILE A 398 24.51 14.27 4.38
CA ILE A 398 24.34 15.61 4.99
C ILE A 398 22.87 15.83 5.43
N SER A 399 22.69 16.31 6.67
CA SER A 399 21.55 17.02 7.28
C SER A 399 20.13 16.86 6.67
N THR A 400 19.19 16.34 7.47
CA THR A 400 17.78 16.12 7.10
C THR A 400 16.88 17.37 7.03
N ASP A 401 17.42 18.57 6.81
CA ASP A 401 16.62 19.79 6.67
C ASP A 401 16.48 20.23 5.20
N PRO A 402 15.50 19.69 4.44
CA PRO A 402 15.25 20.07 3.05
C PRO A 402 14.58 21.44 2.89
N HIS A 403 14.70 22.36 3.87
CA HIS A 403 13.97 23.63 3.88
C HIS A 403 14.80 24.88 4.19
N ASN A 404 16.13 24.83 4.20
CA ASN A 404 16.95 26.04 4.34
C ASN A 404 17.16 26.83 3.03
N SER A 405 16.19 26.79 2.11
CA SER A 405 16.01 27.85 1.12
C SER A 405 15.21 28.97 1.79
N VAL A 406 15.87 30.09 2.05
CA VAL A 406 15.39 31.38 2.55
C VAL A 406 13.90 31.61 2.22
N SER A 407 13.00 31.30 3.16
CA SER A 407 11.59 31.71 3.08
C SER A 407 11.38 32.83 4.09
N LYS A 408 11.01 34.00 3.55
CA LYS A 408 10.63 35.20 4.31
C LYS A 408 9.59 34.81 5.37
N LYS A 409 9.86 35.20 6.62
CA LYS A 409 8.90 35.15 7.74
C LYS A 409 7.60 35.81 7.28
N MET A 410 6.50 35.07 7.29
CA MET A 410 5.16 35.65 7.33
C MET A 410 4.61 35.49 8.74
N ASP A 411 4.18 36.61 9.30
CA ASP A 411 3.71 36.74 10.67
C ASP A 411 2.37 36.04 10.91
N GLY A 412 2.28 35.34 12.04
CA GLY A 412 1.21 35.62 13.01
C GLY A 412 -0.20 35.08 12.77
N GLY A 413 -0.37 33.81 12.38
CA GLY A 413 -1.68 33.14 12.46
C GLY A 413 -1.94 32.45 13.81
N LYS A 414 -2.69 33.09 14.73
CA LYS A 414 -3.08 32.53 16.04
C LYS A 414 -3.80 31.17 15.89
N SER A 415 -3.10 30.09 16.23
CA SER A 415 -3.63 28.73 16.30
C SER A 415 -4.70 28.60 17.39
N ARG A 416 -5.94 28.32 17.00
CA ARG A 416 -7.06 28.03 17.92
C ARG A 416 -6.83 26.67 18.59
N ASN A 417 -6.70 26.69 19.92
CA ASN A 417 -6.63 25.52 20.80
C ASN A 417 -7.78 24.53 20.53
N ARG A 418 -7.44 23.42 19.85
CA ARG A 418 -8.37 22.32 19.58
C ARG A 418 -8.47 21.48 20.86
N ARG A 419 -9.55 21.69 21.63
CA ARG A 419 -9.93 20.85 22.79
C ARG A 419 -9.79 19.36 22.44
N THR A 420 -8.82 18.69 23.07
CA THR A 420 -8.60 17.25 22.94
C THR A 420 -9.79 16.51 23.54
N ARG A 421 -10.55 15.80 22.68
CA ARG A 421 -11.60 14.87 23.11
C ARG A 421 -10.98 13.82 24.02
N LYS A 422 -11.47 13.73 25.27
CA LYS A 422 -11.12 12.67 26.24
C LYS A 422 -11.09 11.30 25.54
N THR A 423 -9.91 10.72 25.42
CA THR A 423 -9.69 9.37 24.89
C THR A 423 -10.50 8.37 25.70
N SER A 424 -11.35 7.60 25.02
CA SER A 424 -12.18 6.57 25.65
C SER A 424 -11.29 5.53 26.35
N LYS A 425 -11.65 5.16 27.59
CA LYS A 425 -10.93 4.15 28.39
C LYS A 425 -10.67 2.90 27.54
N LYS A 426 -9.40 2.47 27.43
CA LYS A 426 -8.99 1.21 26.79
C LYS A 426 -9.88 0.08 27.29
N VAL A 427 -10.72 -0.47 26.43
CA VAL A 427 -11.53 -1.65 26.74
C VAL A 427 -10.56 -2.83 26.83
N ASN A 428 -10.44 -3.45 28.01
CA ASN A 428 -9.64 -4.66 28.22
C ASN A 428 -10.09 -5.74 27.22
N MET A 429 -9.29 -5.96 26.18
CA MET A 429 -9.53 -6.99 25.17
C MET A 429 -9.40 -8.38 25.80
N TRP A 430 -10.21 -9.33 25.32
CA TRP A 430 -10.11 -10.72 25.73
C TRP A 430 -8.80 -11.32 25.20
N ILE A 431 -7.79 -11.38 26.06
CA ILE A 431 -6.43 -11.83 25.74
C ILE A 431 -6.49 -13.25 25.13
N ALA A 432 -5.75 -13.46 24.05
CA ALA A 432 -5.69 -14.72 23.30
C ALA A 432 -5.48 -15.95 24.20
N LYS A 433 -4.65 -15.84 25.25
CA LYS A 433 -4.40 -16.93 26.22
C LYS A 433 -5.65 -17.46 26.92
N LYS A 434 -6.71 -16.64 27.08
CA LYS A 434 -7.94 -17.02 27.80
C LYS A 434 -9.09 -17.45 26.87
N ALA A 435 -8.98 -17.18 25.57
CA ALA A 435 -10.02 -17.52 24.60
C ALA A 435 -9.79 -18.91 24.01
N PRO A 436 -10.83 -19.75 23.86
CA PRO A 436 -10.69 -21.05 23.21
C PRO A 436 -10.62 -20.92 21.68
N TYR A 437 -9.78 -21.73 21.02
CA TYR A 437 -9.63 -21.77 19.56
C TYR A 437 -9.72 -23.20 18.99
N GLY A 438 -10.17 -23.32 17.74
CA GLY A 438 -10.18 -24.59 16.99
C GLY A 438 -10.78 -25.79 17.75
N LYS A 439 -9.97 -26.84 17.93
CA LYS A 439 -10.33 -28.08 18.64
C LYS A 439 -10.81 -27.83 20.08
N GLU A 440 -10.34 -26.77 20.73
CA GLU A 440 -10.75 -26.42 22.11
C GLU A 440 -12.20 -25.96 22.19
N ARG A 441 -12.71 -25.26 21.17
CA ARG A 441 -14.13 -24.92 21.11
C ARG A 441 -14.99 -26.16 20.94
N THR A 442 -14.51 -27.16 20.21
CA THR A 442 -15.18 -28.45 20.09
C THR A 442 -15.22 -29.17 21.43
N LYS A 443 -14.09 -29.29 22.13
CA LYS A 443 -14.01 -29.89 23.46
C LYS A 443 -14.90 -29.14 24.47
N MET A 444 -14.89 -27.80 24.42
CA MET A 444 -15.73 -26.96 25.29
C MET A 444 -17.23 -27.09 24.95
N LEU A 445 -17.61 -27.22 23.69
CA LEU A 445 -18.99 -27.45 23.30
C LEU A 445 -19.47 -28.84 23.76
N LYS A 446 -18.63 -29.87 23.63
CA LYS A 446 -18.91 -31.22 24.16
C LYS A 446 -19.06 -31.22 25.69
N LYS A 447 -18.13 -30.58 26.42
CA LYS A 447 -18.08 -30.59 27.89
C LYS A 447 -19.07 -29.63 28.56
N CYS A 448 -19.22 -28.41 28.04
CA CYS A 448 -19.99 -27.34 28.68
C CYS A 448 -21.31 -27.02 27.96
N GLY A 449 -21.54 -27.58 26.77
CA GLY A 449 -22.75 -27.35 25.98
C GLY A 449 -22.98 -25.90 25.59
N LYS A 450 -24.27 -25.57 25.33
CA LYS A 450 -24.74 -24.24 24.92
C LYS A 450 -24.55 -23.16 25.99
N LYS A 451 -24.19 -23.52 27.24
CA LYS A 451 -23.93 -22.57 28.33
C LYS A 451 -22.74 -21.66 28.04
N CYS A 452 -21.75 -22.15 27.30
CA CYS A 452 -20.52 -21.43 27.00
C CYS A 452 -20.48 -20.77 25.61
N PHE A 453 -21.57 -20.82 24.83
CA PHE A 453 -21.64 -20.28 23.48
C PHE A 453 -22.93 -19.48 23.28
N LEU A 454 -22.83 -18.27 22.72
CA LEU A 454 -23.97 -17.42 22.41
C LEU A 454 -24.28 -17.46 20.90
N GLY A 455 -24.58 -18.64 20.35
CA GLY A 455 -24.94 -18.80 18.95
C GLY A 455 -25.07 -20.28 18.53
N SER A 456 -25.22 -20.52 17.24
CA SER A 456 -25.21 -21.86 16.62
C SER A 456 -23.83 -22.50 16.74
N LYS A 457 -23.81 -23.82 17.01
CA LYS A 457 -22.59 -24.63 17.09
C LYS A 457 -21.55 -24.02 18.06
N LYS A 458 -20.35 -23.71 17.55
CA LYS A 458 -19.16 -23.27 18.31
C LYS A 458 -18.97 -21.74 18.26
N SER A 459 -20.00 -20.98 17.87
CA SER A 459 -19.92 -19.54 17.67
C SER A 459 -20.03 -18.75 18.98
N PHE A 460 -19.28 -17.65 19.08
CA PHE A 460 -19.28 -16.74 20.22
C PHE A 460 -19.04 -17.41 21.60
N PRO A 461 -17.85 -17.98 21.84
CA PRO A 461 -17.51 -18.51 23.15
C PRO A 461 -17.49 -17.41 24.21
N ILE A 462 -18.00 -17.71 25.41
CA ILE A 462 -18.06 -16.76 26.54
C ILE A 462 -17.41 -17.28 27.83
N CYS A 463 -17.00 -18.55 27.87
CA CYS A 463 -16.28 -19.15 29.00
C CYS A 463 -14.76 -19.07 28.83
N ASN A 464 -14.01 -19.18 29.93
CA ASN A 464 -12.55 -19.32 29.86
C ASN A 464 -12.17 -20.68 29.26
N LYS A 465 -11.10 -20.69 28.47
CA LYS A 465 -10.48 -21.92 27.95
C LYS A 465 -10.31 -22.99 29.05
N GLY A 466 -10.74 -24.22 28.75
CA GLY A 466 -10.65 -25.37 29.68
C GLY A 466 -11.69 -25.38 30.81
N THR A 467 -12.54 -24.36 30.94
CA THR A 467 -13.52 -24.25 32.03
C THR A 467 -14.93 -23.99 31.52
N CYS A 468 -15.95 -24.34 32.32
CA CYS A 468 -17.34 -23.93 32.06
C CYS A 468 -17.74 -22.65 32.82
N LYS A 469 -16.75 -21.84 33.25
CA LYS A 469 -16.96 -20.59 33.99
C LYS A 469 -17.05 -19.42 33.01
N ILE A 470 -18.18 -18.73 33.00
CA ILE A 470 -18.45 -17.58 32.12
C ILE A 470 -17.59 -16.38 32.52
N ASN A 471 -16.88 -15.80 31.55
CA ASN A 471 -16.04 -14.62 31.72
C ASN A 471 -16.71 -13.36 31.12
N SER A 472 -16.72 -12.26 31.88
CA SER A 472 -17.19 -10.95 31.40
C SER A 472 -16.47 -10.43 30.16
N THR A 473 -15.17 -10.70 30.00
CA THR A 473 -14.43 -10.32 28.79
C THR A 473 -14.87 -11.13 27.58
N GLY A 474 -15.16 -12.42 27.77
CA GLY A 474 -15.73 -13.28 26.73
C GLY A 474 -17.11 -12.83 26.28
N ILE A 475 -17.99 -12.48 27.23
CA ILE A 475 -19.31 -11.91 26.91
C ILE A 475 -19.19 -10.57 26.17
N SER A 476 -18.26 -9.69 26.59
CA SER A 476 -18.01 -8.40 25.91
C SER A 476 -17.49 -8.60 24.49
N ALA A 477 -16.57 -9.54 24.29
CA ALA A 477 -16.05 -9.89 22.97
C ALA A 477 -17.14 -10.48 22.07
N ALA A 478 -18.01 -11.34 22.62
CA ALA A 478 -19.17 -11.86 21.90
C ALA A 478 -20.13 -10.74 21.47
N TYR A 479 -20.41 -9.77 22.36
CA TYR A 479 -21.22 -8.59 22.05
C TYR A 479 -20.63 -7.75 20.91
N MET A 480 -19.34 -7.41 20.98
CA MET A 480 -18.69 -6.56 19.97
C MET A 480 -18.68 -7.21 18.59
N ARG A 481 -18.31 -8.50 18.50
CA ARG A 481 -18.31 -9.23 17.22
C ARG A 481 -19.72 -9.38 16.65
N ALA A 482 -20.69 -9.76 17.48
CA ALA A 482 -22.07 -9.91 17.04
C ALA A 482 -22.67 -8.56 16.59
N LYS A 483 -22.26 -7.45 17.21
CA LYS A 483 -22.65 -6.11 16.76
C LYS A 483 -22.00 -5.74 15.43
N GLN A 484 -20.73 -6.06 15.24
CA GLN A 484 -20.01 -5.81 13.98
C GLN A 484 -20.66 -6.58 12.82
N TRP A 485 -20.92 -7.88 13.00
CA TRP A 485 -21.58 -8.71 11.98
C TRP A 485 -23.09 -8.44 11.84
N GLY A 486 -23.71 -7.85 12.86
CA GLY A 486 -25.11 -7.40 12.81
C GLY A 486 -25.31 -6.01 12.20
N ASN A 487 -24.25 -5.27 11.86
CA ASN A 487 -24.34 -3.92 11.30
C ASN A 487 -24.31 -3.94 9.77
N THR A 488 -25.16 -3.15 9.11
CA THR A 488 -25.34 -3.21 7.65
C THR A 488 -24.25 -2.53 6.85
N ARG A 489 -23.49 -1.60 7.43
CA ARG A 489 -22.54 -0.78 6.68
C ARG A 489 -21.32 -1.52 6.11
N ASN A 490 -21.01 -2.72 6.58
CA ASN A 490 -19.86 -3.48 6.05
C ASN A 490 -20.32 -4.46 4.96
N ARG A 491 -20.46 -3.99 3.71
CA ARG A 491 -20.81 -4.83 2.54
C ARG A 491 -19.83 -6.00 2.35
N LEU A 492 -18.53 -5.76 2.52
CA LEU A 492 -17.47 -6.77 2.39
C LEU A 492 -17.63 -8.00 3.31
N ILE A 493 -18.23 -7.83 4.50
CA ILE A 493 -18.41 -8.94 5.44
C ILE A 493 -19.62 -9.82 5.03
N ARG A 494 -20.57 -9.29 4.21
CA ARG A 494 -21.86 -9.97 3.92
C ARG A 494 -21.70 -11.29 3.17
N LYS A 495 -20.79 -11.36 2.19
CA LYS A 495 -20.61 -12.55 1.33
C LYS A 495 -20.07 -13.78 2.10
N GLN A 496 -19.57 -13.60 3.34
CA GLN A 496 -18.85 -14.65 4.08
C GLN A 496 -19.50 -15.04 5.42
N LEU A 497 -20.66 -14.49 5.77
CA LEU A 497 -21.27 -14.77 7.08
C LEU A 497 -22.11 -16.06 7.06
N PRO A 498 -21.85 -17.01 7.97
CA PRO A 498 -22.58 -18.28 8.02
C PRO A 498 -24.03 -18.17 8.51
N HIS A 499 -24.43 -17.00 9.06
CA HIS A 499 -25.76 -16.83 9.65
C HIS A 499 -26.38 -15.47 9.29
N SER A 500 -27.71 -15.43 9.32
CA SER A 500 -28.48 -14.21 9.06
C SER A 500 -28.18 -13.10 10.07
N ARG A 501 -28.30 -11.84 9.62
CA ARG A 501 -28.14 -10.64 10.47
C ARG A 501 -29.03 -10.67 11.72
N LYS A 502 -30.25 -11.19 11.59
CA LYS A 502 -31.21 -11.36 12.70
C LYS A 502 -30.60 -12.21 13.82
N THR A 503 -29.85 -13.24 13.46
CA THR A 503 -29.13 -14.10 14.40
C THR A 503 -28.08 -13.31 15.19
N TYR A 504 -27.21 -12.54 14.52
CA TYR A 504 -26.19 -11.74 15.21
C TYR A 504 -26.79 -10.63 16.09
N LYS A 505 -27.89 -9.99 15.67
CA LYS A 505 -28.62 -9.03 16.51
C LYS A 505 -29.15 -9.69 17.80
N ARG A 506 -29.76 -10.88 17.72
CA ARG A 506 -30.21 -11.66 18.89
C ARG A 506 -29.04 -12.03 19.82
N ILE A 507 -27.91 -12.44 19.24
CA ILE A 507 -26.70 -12.78 20.00
C ILE A 507 -26.16 -11.56 20.75
N ALA A 508 -26.07 -10.41 20.09
CA ALA A 508 -25.64 -9.17 20.71
C ALA A 508 -26.58 -8.74 21.86
N GLN A 509 -27.90 -8.86 21.67
CA GLN A 509 -28.88 -8.58 22.73
C GLN A 509 -28.73 -9.54 23.92
N LYS A 510 -28.56 -10.84 23.67
CA LYS A 510 -28.34 -11.86 24.71
C LYS A 510 -27.06 -11.58 25.52
N ALA A 511 -25.94 -11.28 24.84
CA ALA A 511 -24.69 -10.90 25.48
C ALA A 511 -24.84 -9.63 26.34
N LYS A 512 -25.55 -8.61 25.82
CA LYS A 512 -25.86 -7.37 26.55
C LYS A 512 -26.71 -7.64 27.80
N LYS A 513 -27.69 -8.54 27.74
CA LYS A 513 -28.53 -8.95 28.90
C LYS A 513 -27.67 -9.59 30.00
N ILE A 514 -26.76 -10.49 29.64
CA ILE A 514 -25.85 -11.15 30.60
C ILE A 514 -24.88 -10.14 31.24
N LEU A 515 -24.36 -9.18 30.47
CA LEU A 515 -23.52 -8.11 31.03
C LEU A 515 -24.29 -7.24 32.04
N LYS A 516 -25.57 -6.93 31.75
CA LYS A 516 -26.42 -6.16 32.66
C LYS A 516 -26.76 -6.92 33.94
N SER A 517 -27.11 -8.20 33.86
CA SER A 517 -27.44 -9.00 35.05
C SER A 517 -26.24 -9.13 36.00
N ARG A 518 -25.04 -9.34 35.48
CA ARG A 518 -23.80 -9.39 36.29
C ARG A 518 -23.48 -8.06 36.98
N LYS A 519 -23.77 -6.92 36.34
CA LYS A 519 -23.59 -5.60 36.96
C LYS A 519 -24.59 -5.37 38.11
N ARG A 520 -25.82 -5.86 37.98
CA ARG A 520 -26.83 -5.79 39.05
C ARG A 520 -26.48 -6.67 40.25
N GLY A 521 -25.99 -7.90 40.00
CA GLY A 521 -25.53 -8.80 41.07
C GLY A 521 -24.42 -8.18 41.93
N LYS A 522 -23.41 -7.56 41.29
CA LYS A 522 -22.31 -6.88 42.00
C LYS A 522 -22.73 -5.67 42.86
N ARG A 523 -23.90 -5.07 42.58
CA ARG A 523 -24.41 -3.94 43.38
C ARG A 523 -25.13 -4.42 44.64
N LYS A 524 -25.71 -5.63 44.65
CA LYS A 524 -26.37 -6.19 45.84
C LYS A 524 -25.37 -6.68 46.88
N THR A 525 -24.25 -7.26 46.47
CA THR A 525 -23.18 -7.75 47.38
C THR A 525 -22.27 -6.65 47.95
N LYS A 526 -22.52 -5.37 47.65
CA LYS A 526 -21.75 -4.22 48.19
C LYS A 526 -22.53 -3.43 49.25
N LYS A 527 -23.75 -3.89 49.58
CA LYS A 527 -24.66 -3.28 50.56
C LYS A 527 -24.81 -4.12 51.85
N HIS A 528 -24.06 -5.21 51.94
CA HIS A 528 -23.67 -5.88 53.18
C HIS A 528 -22.18 -5.66 53.32
#